data_AF-A0A0G0DER6-F1
#
_entry.id   AF-A0A0G0DER6-F1
#
_cell.length_a   1.000
_cell.length_b   1.000
_cell.length_c   1.000
_cell.angle_alpha   90.00
_cell.angle_beta   90.00
_cell.angle_gamma   90.00
#
_symmetry.space_group_name_H-M   'P 1'
#
loop_
_entity.id
_entity.type
_entity.pdbx_description
1 polymer ?
#
loop_
_entity_poly.entity_id
_entity_poly.type
_entity_poly.pdbx_seq_one_letter_code
_entity_poly.pdbx_strand_id
1 'polypeptide(L)'
;MKLLGISEKVFIDRYSLKDKAGNSMEKRPEEMWKRIANAVAQVERKYKKSSSAKASADKWEKEFYSSLKDFKYVPGGRILAGAGTGFAVSFYN
;
A
#
# COMPACT_ATOMS: atom_id res chain seq x y z
N MET A 1 14.78 0.76 2.45
CA MET A 1 15.65 -0.03 1.57
C MET A 1 15.95 0.81 0.33
N LYS A 2 17.12 0.64 -0.29
CA LYS A 2 17.42 1.25 -1.59
C LYS A 2 17.35 0.15 -2.65
N LEU A 3 16.47 0.32 -3.63
CA LEU A 3 16.44 -0.52 -4.82
C LEU A 3 17.52 -0.06 -5.80
N LEU A 4 18.03 -0.96 -6.63
CA LEU A 4 19.08 -0.66 -7.61
C LEU A 4 18.79 -1.32 -8.96
N GLY A 5 19.18 -0.63 -10.04
CA GLY A 5 19.11 -1.15 -11.41
C GLY A 5 17.69 -1.55 -11.81
N ILE A 6 17.52 -2.80 -12.29
CA ILE A 6 16.23 -3.31 -12.78
C ILE A 6 15.16 -3.29 -11.69
N SER A 7 15.53 -3.58 -10.44
CA SER A 7 14.55 -3.60 -9.33
C SER A 7 13.95 -2.23 -9.06
N GLU A 8 14.76 -1.17 -9.12
CA GLU A 8 14.31 0.21 -8.99
C GLU A 8 13.41 0.60 -10.16
N LYS A 9 13.84 0.30 -11.39
CA LYS A 9 13.05 0.58 -12.60
C LYS A 9 11.68 -0.11 -12.54
N VAL A 10 11.63 -1.40 -12.23
CA VAL A 10 10.36 -2.14 -12.11
C VAL A 10 9.47 -1.56 -11.02
N PHE A 11 10.03 -1.21 -9.86
CA PHE A 11 9.27 -0.58 -8.78
C PHE A 11 8.64 0.75 -9.22
N ILE A 12 9.47 1.64 -9.78
CA ILE A 12 9.02 2.95 -10.27
C ILE A 12 8.01 2.80 -11.41
N ASP A 13 8.18 1.85 -12.32
CA ASP A 13 7.32 1.75 -13.49
C ASP A 13 5.98 1.06 -13.18
N ARG A 14 5.96 0.10 -12.23
CA ARG A 14 4.84 -0.83 -12.06
C ARG A 14 4.08 -0.69 -10.75
N TYR A 15 4.71 -0.19 -9.69
CA TYR A 15 4.16 -0.31 -8.33
C TYR A 15 4.10 1.00 -7.55
N SER A 16 4.95 1.96 -7.87
CA SER A 16 4.93 3.25 -7.19
C SER A 16 3.64 4.02 -7.52
N LEU A 17 3.11 4.72 -6.52
CA LEU A 17 2.04 5.67 -6.71
C LEU A 17 2.49 6.77 -7.69
N LYS A 18 1.65 7.07 -8.67
CA LYS A 18 1.86 8.14 -9.64
C LYS A 18 0.94 9.32 -9.36
N ASP A 19 1.46 10.52 -9.58
CA ASP A 19 0.62 11.72 -9.67
C ASP A 19 -0.14 11.77 -11.00
N LYS A 20 -0.96 12.81 -11.20
CA LYS A 20 -1.74 13.00 -12.43
C LYS A 20 -0.87 13.23 -13.68
N ALA A 21 0.38 13.64 -13.51
CA ALA A 21 1.34 13.84 -14.59
C ALA A 21 2.18 12.57 -14.87
N GLY A 22 1.96 11.49 -14.12
CA GLY A 22 2.69 10.23 -14.28
C GLY A 22 4.01 10.17 -13.51
N ASN A 23 4.33 11.17 -12.69
CA ASN A 23 5.56 11.18 -11.90
C ASN A 23 5.42 10.27 -10.68
N SER A 24 6.51 9.59 -10.32
CA SER A 24 6.57 8.74 -9.15
C SER A 24 6.51 9.56 -7.87
N MET A 25 5.46 9.36 -7.06
CA MET A 25 5.34 9.91 -5.72
C MET A 25 6.04 9.04 -4.67
N GLU A 26 6.18 7.74 -4.96
CA GLU A 26 6.91 6.79 -4.11
C GLU A 26 8.24 6.44 -4.79
N LYS A 27 9.33 6.49 -4.03
CA LYS A 27 10.70 6.17 -4.47
C LYS A 27 11.22 4.90 -3.81
N ARG A 28 10.57 4.44 -2.74
CA ARG A 28 10.99 3.28 -1.96
C ARG A 28 9.82 2.35 -1.60
N PRO A 29 10.05 1.03 -1.50
CA PRO A 29 9.03 0.08 -1.07
C PRO A 29 8.37 0.43 0.27
N GLU A 30 9.09 1.06 1.20
CA GLU A 30 8.52 1.48 2.49
C GLU A 30 7.33 2.43 2.34
N GLU A 31 7.35 3.29 1.32
CA GLU A 31 6.27 4.26 1.07
C GLU A 31 5.03 3.53 0.54
N MET A 32 5.22 2.62 -0.41
CA MET A 32 4.18 1.72 -0.91
C MET A 32 3.58 0.86 0.20
N TRP A 33 4.41 0.27 1.07
CA TRP A 33 3.93 -0.55 2.18
C TRP A 33 3.06 0.26 3.15
N LYS A 34 3.45 1.51 3.46
CA LYS A 34 2.62 2.41 4.28
C LYS A 34 1.28 2.70 3.62
N ARG A 35 1.28 3.05 2.33
CA ARG A 35 0.04 3.30 1.56
C ARG A 35 -0.90 2.09 1.61
N ILE A 36 -0.39 0.90 1.31
CA ILE A 36 -1.19 -0.33 1.27
C ILE A 36 -1.72 -0.66 2.68
N ALA A 37 -0.86 -0.62 3.69
CA ALA A 37 -1.25 -0.90 5.07
C ALA A 37 -2.36 0.03 5.56
N ASN A 38 -2.23 1.33 5.30
CA ASN A 38 -3.26 2.31 5.64
C ASN A 38 -4.57 2.04 4.88
N ALA A 39 -4.48 1.80 3.57
CA ALA A 39 -5.66 1.56 2.73
C ALA A 39 -6.47 0.34 3.19
N VAL A 40 -5.80 -0.76 3.53
CA VAL A 40 -6.47 -1.99 4.00
C VAL A 40 -7.03 -1.77 5.41
N ALA A 41 -6.29 -1.11 6.31
CA ALA A 41 -6.74 -0.86 7.68
C ALA A 41 -7.95 0.07 7.78
N GLN A 42 -8.15 0.97 6.81
CA GLN A 42 -9.32 1.86 6.78
C GLN A 42 -10.67 1.11 6.74
N VAL A 43 -10.69 -0.14 6.28
CA VAL A 43 -11.91 -0.96 6.24
C VAL A 43 -12.50 -1.18 7.64
N GLU A 44 -11.65 -1.21 8.68
CA GLU A 44 -12.08 -1.35 10.07
C GLU A 44 -12.97 -0.18 10.52
N ARG A 45 -12.70 1.02 9.99
CA ARG A 45 -13.53 2.21 10.27
C ARG A 45 -14.92 2.10 9.67
N LYS A 46 -15.06 1.36 8.57
CA LYS A 46 -16.34 1.13 7.90
C LYS A 46 -17.18 0.10 8.67
N TYR A 47 -16.57 -0.98 9.15
CA TYR A 47 -17.29 -2.08 9.77
C TYR A 47 -17.55 -1.89 11.27
N LYS A 48 -16.67 -1.19 12.00
CA LYS A 48 -16.89 -0.86 13.41
C LYS A 48 -17.54 0.54 13.51
N LYS A 49 -18.83 0.60 13.80
CA LYS A 49 -19.56 1.87 14.04
C LYS A 49 -19.39 2.41 15.48
N SER A 50 -18.22 2.23 16.07
CA SER A 50 -17.94 2.51 17.49
C SER A 50 -16.71 3.39 17.66
N SER A 51 -16.58 4.06 18.81
CA SER A 51 -15.40 4.83 19.21
C SER A 51 -14.10 4.00 19.18
N SER A 52 -14.18 2.67 19.20
CA SER A 52 -13.04 1.74 19.07
C SER A 52 -12.55 1.50 17.64
N ALA A 53 -13.26 2.02 16.62
CA ALA A 53 -12.95 1.79 15.22
C ALA A 53 -11.61 2.41 14.79
N LYS A 54 -11.32 3.61 15.28
CA LYS A 54 -10.03 4.28 15.05
C LYS A 54 -8.87 3.47 15.64
N ALA A 55 -8.99 3.07 16.90
CA ALA A 55 -7.97 2.25 17.56
C ALA A 55 -7.75 0.91 16.85
N SER A 56 -8.82 0.32 16.29
CA SER A 56 -8.73 -0.91 15.48
C SER A 56 -7.98 -0.67 14.18
N ALA A 57 -8.30 0.40 13.44
CA ALA A 57 -7.59 0.75 12.20
C ALA A 57 -6.11 1.03 12.47
N ASP A 58 -5.79 1.80 13.52
CA ASP A 58 -4.41 2.15 13.86
C ASP A 58 -3.60 0.91 14.31
N LYS A 59 -4.26 -0.05 14.97
CA LYS A 59 -3.66 -1.36 15.29
C LYS A 59 -3.38 -2.14 14.00
N TRP A 60 -4.38 -2.31 13.14
CA TRP A 60 -4.25 -3.12 11.93
C TRP A 60 -3.30 -2.53 10.89
N GLU A 61 -3.21 -1.19 10.78
CA GLU A 61 -2.21 -0.55 9.92
C GLU A 61 -0.79 -0.96 10.32
N LYS A 62 -0.49 -1.02 11.62
CA LYS A 62 0.83 -1.47 12.11
C LYS A 62 1.09 -2.93 11.79
N GLU A 63 0.10 -3.80 12.00
CA GLU A 63 0.21 -5.23 11.70
C GLU A 63 0.41 -5.47 10.20
N PHE A 64 -0.40 -4.85 9.33
CA PHE A 64 -0.25 -4.97 7.89
C PHE A 64 1.10 -4.43 7.40
N TYR A 65 1.53 -3.28 7.91
CA TYR A 65 2.86 -2.76 7.57
C TYR A 65 3.96 -3.75 7.98
N SER A 66 3.87 -4.32 9.18
CA SER A 66 4.83 -5.33 9.68
C SER A 66 4.88 -6.58 8.79
N SER A 67 3.73 -7.02 8.27
CA SER A 67 3.64 -8.15 7.32
C SER A 67 4.18 -7.80 5.93
N LEU A 68 4.03 -6.57 5.45
CA LEU A 68 4.52 -6.15 4.13
C LEU A 68 6.02 -5.82 4.15
N LYS A 69 6.51 -5.32 5.28
CA LYS A 69 7.88 -4.86 5.47
C LYS A 69 8.87 -5.98 5.15
N ASP A 70 9.94 -5.60 4.47
CA ASP A 70 11.03 -6.48 4.03
C ASP A 70 10.53 -7.64 3.13
N PHE A 71 9.42 -7.40 2.41
CA PHE A 71 8.77 -8.38 1.52
C PHE A 71 8.37 -9.69 2.20
N LYS A 72 8.15 -9.70 3.52
CA LYS A 72 7.68 -10.89 4.25
C LYS A 72 6.37 -11.46 3.69
N TYR A 73 5.50 -10.57 3.22
CA TYR A 73 4.30 -10.90 2.45
C TYR A 73 4.20 -9.98 1.23
N VAL A 74 3.95 -10.56 0.06
CA VAL A 74 3.83 -9.84 -1.22
C VAL A 74 2.44 -10.08 -1.81
N PRO A 75 1.51 -9.10 -1.70
CA PRO A 75 0.20 -9.18 -2.34
C PRO A 75 0.29 -9.29 -3.86
N GLY A 76 -0.81 -9.70 -4.50
CA GLY A 76 -0.92 -9.70 -5.96
C GLY A 76 -0.68 -8.31 -6.56
N GLY A 77 -0.14 -8.26 -7.78
CA GLY A 77 0.30 -7.01 -8.42
C GLY A 77 -0.77 -5.90 -8.51
N ARG A 78 -2.04 -6.26 -8.71
CA ARG A 78 -3.17 -5.29 -8.71
C ARG A 78 -3.38 -4.63 -7.35
N ILE A 79 -3.17 -5.36 -6.26
CA ILE A 79 -3.25 -4.79 -4.90
C ILE A 79 -2.08 -3.83 -4.68
N LEU A 80 -0.87 -4.23 -5.06
CA LEU A 80 0.33 -3.40 -4.95
C LEU A 80 0.17 -2.06 -5.70
N ALA A 81 -0.27 -2.12 -6.95
CA ALA A 81 -0.45 -0.95 -7.80
C ALA A 81 -1.71 -0.12 -7.45
N GLY A 82 -2.73 -0.75 -6.85
CA GLY A 82 -4.06 -0.14 -6.72
C GLY A 82 -4.45 0.34 -5.33
N ALA A 83 -4.05 -0.35 -4.26
CA ALA A 83 -4.57 -0.07 -2.93
C ALA A 83 -4.11 1.31 -2.44
N GLY A 84 -5.05 2.16 -2.03
CA GLY A 84 -4.75 3.48 -1.47
C GLY A 84 -4.30 4.55 -2.48
N THR A 85 -4.42 4.30 -3.79
CA THR A 85 -4.03 5.27 -4.82
C THR A 85 -5.15 6.24 -5.20
N GLY A 86 -6.40 5.90 -4.87
CA GLY A 86 -7.58 6.66 -5.29
C GLY A 86 -8.03 6.36 -6.73
N PHE A 87 -7.28 5.55 -7.49
CA PHE A 87 -7.71 5.08 -8.81
C PHE A 87 -8.72 3.92 -8.68
N ALA A 88 -9.75 3.93 -9.53
CA ALA A 88 -10.75 2.87 -9.58
C ALA A 88 -10.21 1.65 -10.35
N VAL A 89 -9.59 0.72 -9.63
CA VAL A 89 -9.04 -0.53 -10.18
C VAL A 89 -9.63 -1.75 -9.47
N SER A 90 -9.74 -2.88 -10.18
CA SER A 90 -10.11 -4.15 -9.55
C SER A 90 -8.92 -4.73 -8.77
N PHE A 91 -9.21 -5.42 -7.66
CA PHE A 91 -8.20 -6.15 -6.88
C PHE A 91 -8.14 -7.65 -7.19
N TYR A 92 -8.91 -8.10 -8.19
CA TYR A 92 -8.99 -9.49 -8.64
C TYR A 92 -8.21 -9.66 -9.95
N ASN A 93 -7.54 -10.81 -10.10
CA ASN A 93 -6.93 -11.27 -11.35
C ASN A 93 -7.77 -12.39 -11.95
#